data_AF-A0A538MH61-F1
#
_entry.id   AF-A0A538MH61-F1
#
_cell.length_a   1.000
_cell.length_b   1.000
_cell.length_c   1.000
_cell.angle_alpha   90.00
_cell.angle_beta   90.00
_cell.angle_gamma   90.00
#
_symmetry.space_group_name_H-M   'P 1'
#
loop_
_entity.id
_entity.type
_entity.pdbx_description
1 polymer ?
#
loop_
_entity_poly.entity_id
_entity_poly.type
_entity_poly.pdbx_seq_one_letter_code
_entity_poly.pdbx_strand_id
1 'polypeptide(L)'
;MWLLLVRPQRKRSNEQMSMQDSLQTGDEIITAGGLHATVRSIEDDVLEIELAPSTIVRLDRRAVAAVVHPDSLEPESVAEESFPADDG
;
A
#
# COMPACT_ATOMS: atom_id res chain seq x y z
N MET A 1 -19.86 -2.27 -31.64
CA MET A 1 -20.41 -2.17 -30.28
C MET A 1 -19.79 -3.27 -29.44
N TRP A 2 -19.31 -2.93 -28.23
CA TRP A 2 -18.47 -3.74 -27.30
C TRP A 2 -16.96 -3.82 -27.60
N LEU A 3 -16.23 -2.85 -27.07
CA LEU A 3 -14.84 -2.96 -26.63
C LEU A 3 -14.78 -2.21 -25.29
N LEU A 4 -14.05 -2.69 -24.29
CA LEU A 4 -13.75 -2.08 -22.96
C LEU A 4 -14.21 -2.89 -21.71
N LEU A 5 -13.94 -4.20 -21.60
CA LEU A 5 -14.09 -4.88 -20.30
C LEU A 5 -13.06 -5.98 -19.97
N VAL A 6 -11.88 -6.00 -20.60
CA VAL A 6 -10.82 -6.93 -20.17
C VAL A 6 -9.48 -6.24 -20.28
N ARG A 7 -8.96 -5.72 -19.15
CA ARG A 7 -7.52 -5.65 -18.75
C ARG A 7 -7.25 -5.25 -17.26
N PRO A 8 -8.15 -5.36 -16.26
CA PRO A 8 -7.77 -4.91 -14.91
C PRO A 8 -6.87 -5.90 -14.16
N GLN A 9 -7.04 -7.22 -14.34
CA GLN A 9 -6.45 -8.18 -13.40
C GLN A 9 -4.95 -8.43 -13.61
N ARG A 10 -4.51 -8.61 -14.86
CA ARG A 10 -3.08 -8.84 -15.15
C ARG A 10 -2.22 -7.60 -14.85
N LYS A 11 -2.78 -6.41 -15.09
CA LYS A 11 -2.11 -5.14 -14.77
C LYS A 11 -1.88 -5.01 -13.25
N ARG A 12 -2.92 -5.26 -12.45
CA ARG A 12 -2.82 -5.25 -10.97
C ARG A 12 -1.82 -6.29 -10.45
N SER A 13 -1.82 -7.51 -11.01
CA SER A 13 -0.86 -8.55 -10.60
C SER A 13 0.59 -8.14 -10.88
N ASN A 14 0.85 -7.55 -12.04
CA ASN A 14 2.18 -7.07 -12.40
C ASN A 14 2.61 -5.90 -11.49
N GLU A 15 1.71 -4.94 -11.24
CA GLU A 15 1.96 -3.81 -10.33
C GLU A 15 2.28 -4.30 -8.91
N GLN A 16 1.56 -5.31 -8.42
CA GLN A 16 1.80 -5.88 -7.10
C GLN A 16 3.14 -6.60 -7.01
N MET A 17 3.51 -7.38 -8.05
CA MET A 17 4.83 -8.00 -8.14
C MET A 17 5.94 -6.93 -8.18
N SER A 18 5.80 -5.90 -9.01
CA SER A 18 6.78 -4.82 -9.09
C SER A 18 6.93 -4.06 -7.76
N MET A 19 5.83 -3.82 -7.04
CA MET A 19 5.89 -3.23 -5.70
C MET A 19 6.64 -4.14 -4.73
N GLN A 20 6.32 -5.43 -4.72
CA GLN A 20 6.97 -6.43 -3.86
C GLN A 20 8.47 -6.56 -4.17
N ASP A 21 8.87 -6.48 -5.44
CA ASP A 21 10.26 -6.51 -5.87
C ASP A 21 11.02 -5.23 -5.47
N SER A 22 10.31 -4.10 -5.37
CA SER A 22 10.90 -2.81 -5.00
C SER A 22 11.12 -2.61 -3.50
N LEU A 23 10.70 -3.55 -2.65
CA LEU A 23 10.82 -3.46 -1.20
C LEU A 23 12.27 -3.36 -0.72
N GLN A 24 12.48 -2.51 0.29
CA GLN A 24 13.78 -2.25 0.91
C GLN A 24 13.69 -2.34 2.43
N THR A 25 14.83 -2.58 3.08
CA THR A 25 14.94 -2.51 4.54
C THR A 25 14.62 -1.09 5.01
N GLY A 26 13.78 -0.97 6.03
CA GLY A 26 13.28 0.30 6.55
C GLY A 26 11.93 0.72 5.99
N ASP A 27 11.42 0.06 4.95
CA ASP A 27 10.09 0.34 4.43
C ASP A 27 9.02 0.03 5.49
N GLU A 28 8.09 0.97 5.65
CA GLU A 28 6.85 0.72 6.35
C GLU A 28 5.85 0.09 5.37
N ILE A 29 5.23 -1.00 5.79
CA ILE A 29 4.38 -1.82 4.93
C ILE A 29 3.05 -2.14 5.59
N ILE A 30 2.06 -2.43 4.77
CA ILE A 30 0.79 -3.03 5.18
C ILE A 30 0.73 -4.43 4.61
N THR A 31 0.51 -5.41 5.49
CA THR A 31 0.34 -6.82 5.11
C THR A 31 -1.09 -7.09 4.62
N ALA A 32 -1.32 -8.21 3.93
CA ALA A 32 -2.64 -8.63 3.48
C ALA A 32 -3.68 -8.78 4.62
N GLY A 33 -3.24 -8.96 5.87
CA GLY A 33 -4.10 -8.99 7.06
C GLY A 33 -4.40 -7.62 7.66
N GLY A 34 -3.88 -6.53 7.08
CA GLY A 34 -4.03 -5.17 7.60
C GLY A 34 -3.05 -4.80 8.72
N LEU A 35 -2.05 -5.64 8.98
CA LEU A 35 -1.01 -5.32 9.96
C LEU A 35 -0.01 -4.32 9.36
N HIS A 36 0.33 -3.30 10.14
CA HIS A 36 1.42 -2.37 9.85
C HIS A 36 2.73 -2.90 10.42
N ALA A 37 3.79 -2.84 9.65
CA ALA A 37 5.09 -3.35 10.05
C ALA A 37 6.22 -2.57 9.38
N THR A 38 7.43 -2.69 9.94
CA THR A 38 8.65 -2.19 9.30
C THR A 38 9.53 -3.35 8.85
N VAL A 39 10.04 -3.30 7.61
CA VAL A 39 10.97 -4.30 7.09
C VAL A 39 12.32 -4.18 7.79
N ARG A 40 12.74 -5.24 8.46
CA ARG A 40 14.04 -5.33 9.15
C ARG A 40 15.12 -5.98 8.28
N SER A 41 14.77 -7.03 7.56
CA SER A 41 15.67 -7.72 6.64
C SER A 41 14.89 -8.39 5.51
N ILE A 42 15.59 -8.69 4.42
CA ILE A 42 15.02 -9.28 3.21
C ILE A 42 15.88 -10.49 2.82
N GLU A 43 15.27 -11.66 2.83
CA GLU A 43 15.87 -12.95 2.46
C GLU A 43 15.05 -13.58 1.33
N ASP A 44 15.39 -13.23 0.09
CA ASP A 44 14.70 -13.69 -1.13
C ASP A 44 13.18 -13.46 -1.05
N ASP A 45 12.42 -14.53 -0.84
CA ASP A 45 10.95 -14.55 -0.77
C ASP A 45 10.40 -14.32 0.64
N VAL A 46 11.26 -14.24 1.66
CA VAL A 46 10.88 -14.07 3.06
C VAL A 46 11.46 -12.77 3.61
N LEU A 47 10.63 -12.00 4.31
CA LEU A 47 10.99 -10.76 4.99
C LEU A 47 10.99 -11.00 6.49
N GLU A 48 11.97 -10.44 7.20
CA GLU A 48 11.79 -10.21 8.64
C GLU A 48 11.18 -8.84 8.85
N ILE A 49 10.08 -8.79 9.58
CA ILE A 49 9.32 -7.56 9.83
C ILE A 49 9.15 -7.38 11.33
N GLU A 50 9.15 -6.12 11.78
CA GLU A 50 8.83 -5.77 13.15
C GLU A 50 7.41 -5.20 13.23
N LEU A 51 6.56 -5.82 14.06
CA LEU A 51 5.17 -5.44 14.27
C LEU A 51 4.97 -4.57 15.52
N ALA A 52 5.86 -4.73 16.48
CA ALA A 52 5.86 -4.06 17.78
C ALA A 52 7.28 -4.12 18.35
N PRO A 53 7.65 -3.30 19.35
CA PRO A 53 9.00 -3.28 19.90
C PRO A 53 9.48 -4.69 20.27
N SER A 54 10.61 -5.09 19.68
CA SER A 54 11.23 -6.43 19.89
C SER A 54 10.39 -7.62 19.41
N THR A 55 9.31 -7.39 18.66
CA THR A 55 8.48 -8.46 18.07
C THR A 55 8.79 -8.56 16.58
N ILE A 56 9.70 -9.47 16.24
CA ILE A 56 10.13 -9.75 14.87
C ILE A 56 9.49 -11.05 14.41
N VAL A 57 8.87 -11.03 13.23
CA VAL A 57 8.27 -12.20 12.60
C VAL A 57 8.72 -12.33 11.15
N ARG A 58 8.58 -13.54 10.61
CA ARG A 58 8.84 -13.81 9.19
C ARG A 58 7.55 -13.71 8.40
N LEU A 59 7.59 -12.99 7.29
CA LEU A 59 6.47 -12.79 6.39
C LEU A 59 6.90 -13.15 4.96
N ASP A 60 6.05 -13.87 4.24
CA ASP A 60 6.25 -14.04 2.79
C ASP A 60 6.18 -12.67 2.09
N ARG A 61 7.13 -12.36 1.20
CA ARG A 61 7.14 -11.13 0.40
C ARG A 61 5.81 -10.90 -0.34
N ARG A 62 5.22 -11.97 -0.85
CA ARG A 62 3.90 -11.94 -1.53
C ARG A 62 2.74 -11.52 -0.64
N ALA A 63 2.89 -11.55 0.68
CA ALA A 63 1.88 -11.12 1.63
C ALA A 63 1.91 -9.61 1.91
N VAL A 64 2.85 -8.87 1.32
CA VAL A 64 2.86 -7.40 1.35
C VAL A 64 1.78 -6.87 0.41
N ALA A 65 0.86 -6.09 0.96
CA ALA A 65 -0.26 -5.51 0.25
C ALA A 65 0.04 -4.09 -0.24
N ALA A 66 0.76 -3.29 0.55
CA ALA A 66 1.15 -1.93 0.20
C ALA A 66 2.42 -1.49 0.95
N VAL A 67 3.11 -0.50 0.40
CA VAL A 67 4.18 0.26 1.06
C VAL A 67 3.61 1.62 1.48
N VAL A 68 3.87 2.03 2.71
CA VAL A 68 3.46 3.33 3.23
C VAL A 68 4.53 4.34 2.84
N HIS A 69 4.22 5.20 1.87
CA HIS A 69 5.07 6.35 1.57
C HIS A 69 4.63 7.55 2.40
N PRO A 70 5.53 8.18 3.19
CA PRO A 70 5.19 9.34 4.00
C PRO A 70 4.69 10.53 3.16
N ASP A 71 5.00 10.58 1.86
CA ASP A 71 4.55 11.63 0.93
C ASP A 71 3.08 11.47 0.48
N SER A 72 2.37 10.42 0.90
CA SER A 72 0.96 10.20 0.50
C SER A 72 -0.04 10.98 1.36
N LEU A 73 0.44 11.83 2.28
CA LEU A 73 -0.38 12.75 3.08
C LEU A 73 -0.51 14.12 2.39
N GLU A 74 -0.96 14.15 1.14
CA GLU A 74 -1.65 15.35 0.67
C GLU A 74 -3.05 15.31 1.29
N PRO A 75 -3.42 16.23 2.19
CA PRO A 75 -4.78 16.28 2.68
C PRO A 75 -5.66 16.52 1.47
N GLU A 76 -6.50 15.54 1.12
CA GLU A 76 -7.58 15.75 0.15
C GLU A 76 -8.30 17.01 0.60
N SER A 77 -8.19 18.04 -0.23
CA SER A 77 -8.85 19.31 -0.04
C SER A 77 -10.30 19.02 0.31
N VAL A 78 -10.69 19.37 1.53
CA VAL A 78 -12.09 19.58 1.86
C VAL A 78 -12.53 20.69 0.92
N ALA A 79 -13.15 20.30 -0.20
CA ALA A 79 -13.88 21.23 -1.02
C ALA A 79 -15.00 21.74 -0.12
N GLU A 80 -14.79 22.92 0.45
CA GLU A 80 -15.87 23.76 0.98
C GLU A 80 -16.87 23.91 -0.17
N GLU A 81 -17.90 23.06 -0.14
CA GLU A 81 -19.13 23.32 -0.88
C GLU A 81 -19.65 24.66 -0.36
N SER A 82 -19.39 25.70 -1.16
CA SER A 82 -20.01 27.00 -1.01
C SER A 82 -21.51 26.80 -1.17
N PHE A 83 -22.23 26.76 -0.05
CA PHE A 83 -23.68 26.90 -0.07
C PHE A 83 -23.99 28.26 -0.70
N PRO A 84 -24.74 28.32 -1.83
CA PRO A 84 -25.24 29.59 -2.30
C PRO A 84 -26.12 30.16 -1.19
N ALA A 85 -25.80 31.37 -0.75
CA ALA A 85 -26.66 32.12 0.15
C ALA A 85 -28.00 32.33 -0.55
N ASP A 86 -29.02 31.63 -0.06
CA ASP A 86 -30.41 31.82 -0.42
C ASP A 86 -30.80 33.26 -0.06
N ASP A 87 -31.04 34.03 -1.10
CA ASP A 87 -31.47 35.42 -1.11
C ASP A 87 -32.93 35.53 -0.60
N GLY A 88 -33.07 36.14 0.59
CA GLY A 88 -34.33 36.55 1.19
C GLY A 88 -34.32 38.00 1.64
#